data_AF-A0A941MXR3-F1
#
_entry.id   AF-A0A941MXR3-F1
#
_cell.length_a   1.000
_cell.length_b   1.000
_cell.length_c   1.000
_cell.angle_alpha   90.00
_cell.angle_beta   90.00
_cell.angle_gamma   90.00
#
_symmetry.space_group_name_H-M   'P 1'
#
loop_
_entity.id
_entity.type
_entity.pdbx_description
1 polymer ?
#
loop_
_entity_poly.entity_id
_entity_poly.type
_entity_poly.pdbx_seq_one_letter_code
_entity_poly.pdbx_strand_id
1 'polypeptide(L)'
;MLALLAMAIVTTAAFAQVTTPKKQTVASSEKLTELRKERIATLKDAADVSFKLAQNARLEFREALEDRMALLNAELDAAENEAERAALRRQTLDSLKAYEDVARSLVESARGTQLNMLRVKARRLDVELQLEQANMQEPR
;
A
#
# COMPACT_ATOMS: atom_id res chain seq x y z
N MET A 1 9.72 30.81 -74.12
CA MET A 1 10.80 30.70 -73.12
C MET A 1 10.73 29.28 -72.57
N LEU A 2 11.59 28.36 -73.02
CA LEU A 2 12.89 28.00 -72.40
C LEU A 2 12.78 27.79 -70.88
N ALA A 3 13.24 26.72 -70.24
CA ALA A 3 13.81 25.42 -70.63
C ALA A 3 13.89 24.57 -69.35
N LEU A 4 13.72 23.24 -69.49
CA LEU A 4 14.46 22.14 -68.84
C LEU A 4 15.10 22.33 -67.44
N LEU A 5 14.82 21.43 -66.49
CA LEU A 5 15.74 20.31 -66.16
C LEU A 5 15.08 19.27 -65.23
N ALA A 6 15.41 18.01 -65.50
CA ALA A 6 15.02 16.82 -64.75
C ALA A 6 15.98 16.53 -63.59
N MET A 7 15.51 15.83 -62.54
CA MET A 7 16.27 14.71 -61.95
C MET A 7 15.37 13.84 -61.08
N ALA A 8 15.24 12.58 -61.48
CA ALA A 8 14.79 11.49 -60.63
C ALA A 8 15.93 11.06 -59.68
N ILE A 9 15.59 10.53 -58.51
CA ILE A 9 16.07 9.23 -58.00
C ILE A 9 15.18 8.83 -56.80
N VAL A 10 14.66 7.62 -56.90
CA VAL A 10 13.96 6.84 -55.87
C VAL A 10 14.97 6.34 -54.84
N THR A 11 14.70 6.44 -53.54
CA THR A 11 15.12 5.41 -52.57
C THR A 11 14.07 5.23 -51.48
N THR A 12 13.59 3.99 -51.41
CA THR A 12 12.77 3.41 -50.36
C THR A 12 13.54 3.32 -49.04
N ALA A 13 12.95 3.77 -47.94
CA ALA A 13 13.23 3.22 -46.62
C ALA A 13 11.89 2.97 -45.94
N ALA A 14 11.46 1.70 -46.00
CA ALA A 14 10.46 1.18 -45.11
C ALA A 14 10.92 1.49 -43.67
N PHE A 15 10.19 2.37 -42.98
CA PHE A 15 10.24 2.37 -41.53
C PHE A 15 9.64 1.05 -41.10
N ALA A 16 10.55 0.09 -40.87
CA ALA A 16 10.27 -1.17 -40.23
C ALA A 16 9.40 -0.87 -38.99
N GLN A 17 8.20 -1.43 -38.99
CA GLN A 17 7.44 -1.62 -37.78
C GLN A 17 8.37 -2.33 -36.80
N VAL A 18 8.87 -1.60 -35.80
CA VAL A 18 9.55 -2.19 -34.65
C VAL A 18 8.50 -2.99 -33.92
N THR A 19 8.38 -4.25 -34.32
CA THR A 19 7.60 -5.24 -33.61
C THR A 19 8.40 -5.64 -32.38
N THR A 20 7.92 -5.13 -31.24
CA THR A 20 7.98 -5.69 -29.88
C THR A 20 9.30 -5.69 -29.10
N PRO A 21 9.23 -5.22 -27.84
CA PRO A 21 9.84 -5.90 -26.71
C PRO A 21 8.71 -6.42 -25.79
N LYS A 22 7.92 -7.40 -26.25
CA LYS A 22 6.92 -8.08 -25.39
C LYS A 22 7.56 -8.84 -24.23
N LYS A 23 8.86 -9.16 -24.32
CA LYS A 23 9.58 -9.96 -23.31
C LYS A 23 10.11 -9.13 -22.13
N GLN A 24 10.33 -7.83 -22.33
CA GLN A 24 10.93 -6.95 -21.32
C GLN A 24 9.86 -6.35 -20.38
N THR A 25 8.66 -6.12 -20.89
CA THR A 25 7.51 -5.61 -20.11
C THR A 25 6.94 -6.66 -19.15
N VAL A 26 6.87 -7.93 -19.56
CA VAL A 26 6.34 -9.03 -18.73
C VAL A 26 7.30 -9.39 -17.59
N ALA A 27 8.61 -9.47 -17.86
CA ALA A 27 9.61 -9.72 -16.82
C ALA A 27 9.68 -8.58 -15.78
N SER A 28 9.46 -7.33 -16.21
CA SER A 28 9.37 -6.19 -15.27
C SER A 28 8.10 -6.22 -14.41
N SER A 29 6.97 -6.71 -14.94
CA SER A 29 5.73 -6.82 -14.16
C SER A 29 5.77 -7.96 -13.15
N GLU A 30 6.36 -9.11 -13.50
CA GLU A 30 6.54 -10.23 -12.57
C GLU A 30 7.43 -9.84 -11.39
N LYS A 31 8.59 -9.21 -11.67
CA LYS A 31 9.50 -8.73 -10.62
C LYS A 31 8.83 -7.70 -9.70
N LEU A 32 8.01 -6.80 -10.25
CA LEU A 32 7.28 -5.82 -9.44
C LEU A 32 6.27 -6.50 -8.51
N THR A 33 5.55 -7.50 -9.01
CA THR A 33 4.61 -8.29 -8.19
C THR A 33 5.32 -9.02 -7.06
N GLU A 34 6.45 -9.66 -7.34
CA GLU A 34 7.24 -10.35 -6.30
C GLU A 34 7.79 -9.37 -5.25
N LEU A 35 8.31 -8.21 -5.66
CA LEU A 35 8.75 -7.18 -4.71
C LEU A 35 7.61 -6.63 -3.83
N ARG A 36 6.39 -6.51 -4.37
CA ARG A 36 5.22 -6.11 -3.58
C ARG A 36 4.85 -7.16 -2.53
N LYS A 37 4.85 -8.45 -2.91
CA LYS A 37 4.62 -9.55 -1.97
C LYS A 37 5.67 -9.58 -0.87
N GLU A 38 6.95 -9.46 -1.22
CA GLU A 38 8.06 -9.42 -0.26
C GLU A 38 7.95 -8.23 0.70
N ARG A 39 7.61 -7.04 0.18
CA ARG A 39 7.35 -5.85 0.99
C ARG A 39 6.22 -6.07 1.98
N ILE A 40 5.09 -6.64 1.54
CA ILE A 40 3.94 -6.92 2.42
C ILE A 40 4.33 -7.95 3.49
N ALA A 41 5.02 -9.03 3.11
CA ALA A 41 5.49 -10.04 4.05
C ALA A 41 6.42 -9.42 5.12
N THR A 42 7.37 -8.60 4.70
CA THR A 42 8.29 -7.90 5.61
C THR A 42 7.55 -6.95 6.54
N LEU A 43 6.59 -6.17 6.02
CA LEU A 43 5.79 -5.25 6.83
C LEU A 43 4.86 -5.98 7.80
N LYS A 44 4.39 -7.17 7.43
CA LYS A 44 3.60 -8.03 8.31
C LYS A 44 4.44 -8.48 9.50
N ASP A 45 5.64 -8.99 9.25
CA ASP A 45 6.57 -9.38 10.30
C ASP A 45 6.96 -8.18 11.18
N ALA A 46 7.23 -7.03 10.56
CA ALA A 46 7.54 -5.79 11.29
C ALA A 46 6.39 -5.39 12.20
N ALA A 47 5.16 -5.29 11.69
CA ALA A 47 3.98 -4.92 12.47
C ALA A 47 3.69 -5.90 13.63
N ASP A 48 3.93 -7.20 13.43
CA ASP A 48 3.71 -8.20 14.47
C ASP A 48 4.81 -8.18 15.55
N VAL A 49 6.07 -7.99 15.16
CA VAL A 49 7.19 -7.86 16.11
C VAL A 49 7.10 -6.55 16.88
N SER A 50 6.86 -5.43 16.20
CA SER A 50 6.80 -4.11 16.83
C SER A 50 5.62 -4.00 17.78
N PHE A 51 4.46 -4.59 17.46
CA PHE A 51 3.34 -4.69 18.38
C PHE A 51 3.71 -5.41 19.68
N LYS A 52 4.36 -6.58 19.59
CA LYS A 52 4.80 -7.35 20.76
C LYS A 52 5.82 -6.59 21.61
N LEU A 53 6.76 -5.89 20.97
CA LEU A 53 7.74 -5.05 21.68
C LEU A 53 7.07 -3.87 22.38
N ALA A 54 6.17 -3.16 21.69
CA ALA A 54 5.43 -2.03 22.26
C ALA A 54 4.53 -2.45 23.42
N GLN A 55 3.85 -3.60 23.32
CA GLN A 55 3.04 -4.16 24.41
C GLN A 55 3.87 -4.38 25.70
N ASN A 56 5.16 -4.69 25.55
CA ASN A 56 6.07 -4.87 26.68
C ASN A 56 6.84 -3.59 27.06
N ALA A 57 6.47 -2.45 26.47
CA ALA A 57 7.16 -1.16 26.52
C ALA A 57 8.67 -1.27 26.24
N ARG A 58 9.02 -2.06 25.22
CA ARG A 58 10.39 -2.23 24.68
C ARG A 58 10.60 -1.54 23.34
N LEU A 59 9.55 -0.91 22.81
CA LEU A 59 9.55 -0.11 21.59
C LEU A 59 8.59 1.05 21.81
N GLU A 60 8.86 2.18 21.19
CA GLU A 60 7.93 3.30 21.18
C GLU A 60 6.60 2.86 20.54
N PHE A 61 5.50 3.05 21.27
CA PHE A 61 4.18 2.61 20.82
C PHE A 61 3.79 3.24 19.46
N ARG A 62 4.28 4.46 19.21
CA ARG A 62 4.08 5.16 17.93
C ARG A 62 4.70 4.38 16.77
N GLU A 63 5.89 3.82 16.93
CA GLU A 63 6.58 3.08 15.87
C GLU A 63 5.80 1.81 15.51
N ALA A 64 5.31 1.08 16.52
CA ALA A 64 4.46 -0.08 16.29
C ALA A 64 3.16 0.26 15.56
N LEU A 65 2.57 1.44 15.84
CA LEU A 65 1.39 1.91 15.13
C LEU A 65 1.72 2.30 13.68
N GLU A 66 2.87 2.94 13.45
CA GLU A 66 3.33 3.31 12.11
C GLU A 66 3.57 2.07 11.24
N ASP A 67 4.18 1.00 11.77
CA ASP A 67 4.36 -0.26 11.04
C ASP A 67 3.02 -0.89 10.63
N ARG A 68 2.03 -0.90 11.54
CA ARG A 68 0.69 -1.42 11.23
C ARG A 68 0.01 -0.63 10.11
N MET A 69 0.15 0.70 10.13
CA MET A 69 -0.42 1.55 9.07
C MET A 69 0.35 1.40 7.75
N ALA A 70 1.67 1.19 7.81
CA ALA A 70 2.49 0.92 6.64
C ALA A 70 2.09 -0.40 5.96
N LEU A 71 1.82 -1.45 6.75
CA LEU A 71 1.27 -2.72 6.27
C LEU A 71 -0.06 -2.51 5.57
N LEU A 72 -1.04 -1.86 6.23
CA LEU A 72 -2.36 -1.61 5.62
C LEU A 72 -2.21 -0.88 4.28
N ASN A 73 -1.40 0.18 4.22
CA ASN A 73 -1.20 0.91 2.97
C ASN A 73 -0.60 0.02 1.87
N ALA A 74 0.37 -0.82 2.20
CA ALA A 74 0.97 -1.75 1.24
C ALA A 74 -0.03 -2.78 0.72
N GLU A 75 -0.89 -3.30 1.60
CA GLU A 75 -1.94 -4.25 1.23
C GLU A 75 -3.02 -3.58 0.38
N LEU A 76 -3.43 -2.35 0.71
CA LEU A 76 -4.39 -1.56 -0.07
C LEU A 76 -3.86 -1.24 -1.47
N ASP A 77 -2.57 -0.91 -1.60
CA ASP A 77 -1.91 -0.66 -2.89
C ASP A 77 -1.87 -1.92 -3.78
N ALA A 78 -1.90 -3.11 -3.16
CA ALA A 78 -1.87 -4.39 -3.85
C ALA A 78 -3.26 -4.99 -4.12
N ALA A 79 -4.30 -4.51 -3.46
CA ALA A 79 -5.67 -5.02 -3.59
C ALA A 79 -6.28 -4.67 -4.95
N GLU A 80 -6.88 -5.66 -5.61
CA GLU A 80 -7.37 -5.54 -6.99
C GLU A 80 -8.77 -4.92 -7.05
N ASN A 81 -9.55 -5.05 -5.98
CA ASN A 81 -10.95 -4.63 -5.94
C ASN A 81 -11.36 -4.06 -4.57
N GLU A 82 -12.53 -3.44 -4.51
CA GLU A 82 -13.00 -2.79 -3.28
C GLU A 82 -13.35 -3.79 -2.18
N ALA A 83 -13.82 -5.00 -2.54
CA ALA A 83 -14.13 -6.04 -1.55
C ALA A 83 -12.87 -6.49 -0.79
N GLU A 84 -11.74 -6.65 -1.48
CA GLU A 84 -10.43 -6.90 -0.87
C GLU A 84 -9.99 -5.74 0.01
N ARG A 85 -10.09 -4.50 -0.47
CA ARG A 85 -9.77 -3.30 0.32
C ARG A 85 -10.61 -3.21 1.59
N ALA A 86 -11.91 -3.51 1.50
CA ALA A 86 -12.80 -3.55 2.66
C ALA A 86 -12.40 -4.65 3.64
N ALA A 87 -12.04 -5.85 3.17
CA ALA A 87 -11.56 -6.93 4.03
C ALA A 87 -10.28 -6.54 4.80
N LEU A 88 -9.31 -5.93 4.12
CA LEU A 88 -8.05 -5.45 4.72
C LEU A 88 -8.29 -4.35 5.77
N ARG A 89 -9.21 -3.41 5.48
CA ARG A 89 -9.62 -2.38 6.44
C ARG A 89 -10.30 -2.99 7.66
N ARG A 90 -11.17 -4.00 7.51
CA ARG A 90 -11.80 -4.71 8.65
C ARG A 90 -10.76 -5.39 9.52
N GLN A 91 -9.82 -6.12 8.92
CA GLN A 91 -8.72 -6.75 9.66
C GLN A 91 -7.85 -5.73 10.41
N THR A 92 -7.57 -4.58 9.77
CA THR A 92 -6.80 -3.52 10.42
C THR A 92 -7.60 -2.83 11.52
N LEU A 93 -8.91 -2.64 11.35
CA LEU A 93 -9.79 -2.10 12.38
C LEU A 93 -9.72 -2.96 13.66
N ASP A 94 -9.78 -4.29 13.52
CA ASP A 94 -9.67 -5.20 14.66
C ASP A 94 -8.29 -5.14 15.31
N SER A 95 -7.24 -5.01 14.50
CA SER A 95 -5.88 -4.79 15.02
C SER A 95 -5.81 -3.47 15.80
N LEU A 96 -6.36 -2.37 15.28
CA LEU A 96 -6.32 -1.07 15.93
C LEU A 96 -7.10 -1.03 17.25
N LYS A 97 -8.16 -1.83 17.40
CA LYS A 97 -8.83 -2.04 18.70
C LYS A 97 -7.88 -2.68 19.72
N ALA A 98 -7.12 -3.71 19.32
CA ALA A 98 -6.12 -4.31 20.19
C ALA A 98 -4.99 -3.32 20.55
N TYR A 99 -4.58 -2.46 19.62
CA TYR A 99 -3.64 -1.38 19.90
C TYR A 99 -4.23 -0.36 20.89
N GLU A 100 -5.51 0.01 20.78
CA GLU A 100 -6.17 0.90 21.76
C GLU A 100 -6.14 0.32 23.17
N ASP A 101 -6.42 -0.98 23.32
CA ASP A 101 -6.39 -1.66 24.61
C ASP A 101 -4.98 -1.68 25.21
N VAL A 102 -3.95 -1.96 24.38
CA VAL A 102 -2.54 -1.89 24.81
C VAL A 102 -2.15 -0.46 25.20
N ALA A 103 -2.50 0.54 24.39
CA ALA A 103 -2.19 1.93 24.68
C ALA A 103 -2.82 2.38 26.02
N ARG A 104 -4.07 1.97 26.27
CA ARG A 104 -4.76 2.22 27.53
C ARG A 104 -4.03 1.57 28.71
N SER A 105 -3.68 0.29 28.60
CA SER A 105 -2.95 -0.45 29.63
C SER A 105 -1.57 0.17 29.93
N LEU A 106 -0.88 0.66 28.91
CA LEU A 106 0.40 1.37 29.08
C LEU A 106 0.21 2.69 29.84
N VAL A 107 -0.85 3.45 29.56
CA VAL A 107 -1.18 4.68 30.30
C VAL A 107 -1.51 4.36 31.76
N GLU A 108 -2.35 3.37 32.01
CA GLU A 108 -2.74 2.94 33.36
C GLU A 108 -1.56 2.46 34.21
N SER A 109 -0.54 1.89 33.56
CA SER A 109 0.71 1.45 34.21
C SER A 109 1.81 2.52 34.23
N ALA A 110 1.53 3.76 33.82
CA ALA A 110 2.51 4.84 33.69
C ALA A 110 3.70 4.53 32.77
N ARG A 111 3.53 3.61 31.82
CA ARG A 111 4.52 3.22 30.79
C ARG A 111 4.17 3.78 29.40
N GLY A 112 3.11 4.57 29.31
CA GLY A 112 2.62 5.18 28.08
C GLY A 112 2.07 6.58 28.32
N THR A 113 1.73 7.26 27.22
CA THR A 113 1.17 8.60 27.26
C THR A 113 -0.26 8.62 26.73
N GLN A 114 -1.06 9.53 27.25
CA GLN A 114 -2.42 9.79 26.74
C GLN A 114 -2.41 10.10 25.23
N LEU A 115 -1.34 10.76 24.74
CA LEU A 115 -1.17 11.06 23.33
C LEU A 115 -1.11 9.79 22.46
N ASN A 116 -0.45 8.73 22.94
CA ASN A 116 -0.40 7.46 22.21
C ASN A 116 -1.80 6.83 22.09
N MET A 117 -2.58 6.85 23.17
CA MET A 117 -3.97 6.38 23.16
C MET A 117 -4.85 7.18 22.17
N LEU A 118 -4.71 8.51 22.14
CA LEU A 118 -5.46 9.35 21.20
C LEU A 118 -5.05 9.11 19.74
N ARG A 119 -3.77 8.88 19.48
CA ARG A 119 -3.26 8.62 18.12
C ARG A 119 -3.79 7.31 17.55
N VAL A 120 -3.75 6.22 18.31
CA VAL A 120 -4.34 4.95 17.84
C VAL A 120 -5.85 5.10 17.63
N LYS A 121 -6.55 5.81 18.52
CA LYS A 121 -7.98 6.07 18.36
C LYS A 121 -8.30 6.85 17.10
N ALA A 122 -7.51 7.86 16.77
CA ALA A 122 -7.65 8.58 15.51
C ALA A 122 -7.49 7.65 14.30
N ARG A 123 -6.46 6.79 14.29
CA ARG A 123 -6.27 5.81 13.20
C ARG A 123 -7.42 4.80 13.11
N ARG A 124 -7.93 4.32 14.24
CA ARG A 124 -9.08 3.41 14.27
C ARG A 124 -10.31 4.07 13.63
N LEU A 125 -10.59 5.31 14.01
CA LEU A 125 -11.71 6.09 13.46
C LEU A 125 -11.52 6.37 11.96
N ASP A 126 -10.31 6.69 11.50
CA ASP A 126 -10.03 6.90 10.07
C ASP A 126 -10.39 5.64 9.27
N VAL A 127 -9.96 4.45 9.72
CA VAL A 127 -10.24 3.18 9.05
C VAL A 127 -11.73 2.83 9.09
N GLU A 128 -12.39 3.07 10.23
CA GLU A 128 -13.84 2.85 10.38
C GLU A 128 -14.66 3.78 9.46
N LEU A 129 -14.30 5.06 9.37
CA LEU A 129 -14.92 5.99 8.43
C LEU A 129 -14.76 5.56 6.97
N GLN A 130 -13.57 5.06 6.60
CA GLN A 130 -13.34 4.54 5.25
C GLN A 130 -14.21 3.30 4.94
N LEU A 131 -14.43 2.42 5.94
CA LEU A 131 -15.34 1.28 5.79
C LEU A 131 -16.79 1.72 5.61
N GLU A 132 -17.26 2.67 6.41
CA GLU A 132 -18.61 3.21 6.28
C GLU A 132 -18.82 3.88 4.92
N GLN A 133 -17.82 4.63 4.44
CA GLN A 133 -17.86 5.24 3.10
C GLN A 133 -17.95 4.18 2.00
N ALA A 134 -17.19 3.10 2.09
CA ALA A 134 -17.26 1.99 1.13
C ALA A 134 -18.64 1.33 1.13
N ASN A 135 -19.22 1.08 2.31
CA ASN A 135 -20.55 0.48 2.45
C ASN A 135 -21.67 1.36 1.87
N MET A 136 -21.51 2.69 1.87
CA MET A 136 -22.47 3.62 1.25
C MET A 136 -22.40 3.62 -0.29
N GLN A 137 -21.28 3.17 -0.86
CA GLN A 137 -21.03 3.17 -2.31
C GLN A 137 -21.30 1.82 -2.98
N GLU A 138 -21.39 0.73 -2.21
CA GLU A 138 -21.81 -0.57 -2.74
C GLU A 138 -23.32 -0.54 -3.09
N PRO A 139 -23.72 -0.80 -4.35
CA PRO A 139 -25.13 -0.94 -4.69
C PRO A 139 -25.70 -2.17 -3.96
N ARG A 140 -26.77 -1.93 -3.19
CA ARG A 140 -27.50 -2.98 -2.46
C ARG A 140 -28.15 -4.01 -3.37
#